data_AF-A0A3M8R7D2-F1
#
_entry.id   AF-A0A3M8R7D2-F1
#
_cell.length_a   1.000
_cell.length_b   1.000
_cell.length_c   1.000
_cell.angle_alpha   90.00
_cell.angle_beta   90.00
_cell.angle_gamma   90.00
#
_symmetry.space_group_name_H-M   'P 1'
#
loop_
_entity.id
_entity.type
_entity.pdbx_description
1 polymer ?
#
loop_
_entity_poly.entity_id
_entity_poly.type
_entity_poly.pdbx_seq_one_letter_code
_entity_poly.pdbx_strand_id
1 'polypeptide(L)' 'MLIKDEQEKTVTIHLSAHEAGAISADIIENSAKAGNAALALAKLLQEQGYSPSAKGEPRYEWAGPDDLPTPG' A
#
# COMPACT_ATOMS: atom_id res chain seq x y z
N MET A 1 -12.64 -34.18 7.22
CA MET A 1 -11.48 -33.33 6.85
C MET A 1 -11.43 -32.19 7.85
N LEU A 2 -10.46 -32.21 8.77
CA LEU A 2 -10.28 -31.20 9.81
C LEU A 2 -9.39 -30.11 9.23
N ILE A 3 -9.96 -28.95 8.90
CA ILE A 3 -9.19 -27.77 8.51
C ILE A 3 -8.58 -27.22 9.80
N LYS A 4 -7.32 -27.58 10.06
CA LYS A 4 -6.49 -26.99 11.11
C LYS A 4 -5.75 -25.82 10.49
N ASP A 5 -6.26 -24.62 10.77
CA ASP A 5 -5.61 -23.33 10.61
C ASP A 5 -5.18 -22.96 9.18
N GLU A 6 -5.95 -22.08 8.55
CA GLU A 6 -5.53 -21.37 7.35
C GLU A 6 -4.48 -20.33 7.79
N GLN A 7 -3.21 -20.74 7.82
CA GLN A 7 -2.11 -19.88 8.25
C GLN A 7 -2.12 -18.56 7.47
N GLU A 8 -1.98 -17.46 8.20
CA GLU A 8 -1.97 -16.07 7.73
C GLU A 8 -1.12 -15.92 6.46
N LYS A 9 -1.78 -15.67 5.34
CA LYS A 9 -1.14 -15.31 4.07
C LYS A 9 -0.63 -13.88 4.17
N THR A 10 0.52 -13.70 4.83
CA THR A 10 1.22 -12.41 4.83
C THR A 10 1.91 -12.21 3.49
N VAL A 11 1.85 -10.99 2.96
CA VAL A 11 2.57 -10.58 1.76
C VAL A 11 3.62 -9.56 2.17
N THR A 12 4.89 -9.86 1.90
CA THR A 12 5.99 -8.92 2.12
C THR A 12 6.18 -8.08 0.86
N ILE A 13 6.06 -6.77 0.99
CA ILE A 13 6.31 -5.80 -0.09
C ILE A 13 7.54 -5.00 0.29
N HIS A 14 8.53 -4.97 -0.60
CA HIS A 14 9.69 -4.10 -0.46
C HIS A 14 9.36 -2.74 -1.08
N LEU A 15 9.44 -1.68 -0.29
CA LEU A 15 9.17 -0.32 -0.71
C LEU A 15 10.44 0.52 -0.51
N SER A 16 10.72 1.41 -1.45
CA SER A 16 11.67 2.48 -1.22
C SER A 16 11.14 3.48 -0.18
N ALA A 17 12.05 4.26 0.42
CA ALA A 17 11.66 5.29 1.39
C ALA A 17 10.70 6.33 0.79
N HIS A 18 10.87 6.66 -0.49
CA HIS A 18 10.00 7.56 -1.23
C HIS A 18 8.60 6.96 -1.42
N GLU A 19 8.54 5.69 -1.80
CA GLU A 19 7.29 4.94 -1.96
C GLU A 19 6.51 4.81 -0.65
N ALA A 20 7.20 4.56 0.47
CA ALA A 20 6.58 4.53 1.79
C ALA A 20 5.97 5.89 2.16
N GLY A 21 6.68 6.98 1.88
CA GLY A 21 6.19 8.34 2.11
C GLY A 21 4.96 8.67 1.26
N ALA A 22 4.95 8.27 -0.02
CA ALA A 22 3.81 8.48 -0.91
C ALA A 22 2.55 7.71 -0.46
N ILE A 23 2.69 6.45 -0.04
CA ILE A 23 1.57 5.65 0.49
C ILE A 23 0.98 6.29 1.74
N SER A 24 1.84 6.71 2.67
CA SER A 24 1.40 7.37 3.89
C SER A 24 0.59 8.65 3.57
N ALA A 25 1.09 9.46 2.64
CA ALA A 25 0.42 10.68 2.20
C ALA A 25 -0.96 10.41 1.58
N ASP A 26 -1.03 9.46 0.65
CA ASP A 26 -2.25 9.11 -0.07
C ASP A 26 -3.33 8.55 0.87
N ILE A 27 -2.95 7.70 1.82
CA ILE A 27 -3.87 7.18 2.85
C ILE A 27 -4.46 8.33 3.70
N ILE A 28 -3.63 9.32 4.04
CA ILE A 28 -4.07 10.46 4.87
C ILE A 28 -4.96 11.41 4.06
N GLU A 29 -4.61 11.69 2.80
CA GLU A 29 -5.44 12.49 1.90
C GLU A 29 -6.81 11.83 1.68
N ASN A 30 -6.84 10.50 1.60
CA ASN A 30 -8.05 9.70 1.43
C ASN A 30 -8.58 9.09 2.75
N SER A 31 -8.33 9.74 3.90
CA SER A 31 -8.64 9.16 5.23
C SER A 31 -10.11 8.78 5.42
N ALA A 32 -11.03 9.43 4.71
CA ALA A 32 -12.47 9.11 4.74
C ALA A 32 -12.81 7.76 4.10
N LYS A 33 -11.95 7.26 3.19
CA LYS A 33 -12.08 5.96 2.51
C LYS A 33 -11.14 4.92 3.11
N ALA A 34 -10.07 5.36 3.76
CA ALA A 34 -9.10 4.49 4.41
C ALA A 34 -9.67 3.87 5.69
N GLY A 35 -9.55 2.54 5.83
CA GLY A 35 -9.88 1.86 7.08
C GLY A 35 -8.87 2.14 8.19
N ASN A 36 -9.24 1.86 9.45
CA ASN A 36 -8.40 2.10 10.63
C ASN A 36 -7.00 1.49 10.53
N ALA A 37 -6.88 0.30 9.93
CA ALA A 37 -5.59 -0.36 9.73
C ALA A 37 -4.67 0.40 8.76
N ALA A 38 -5.24 0.95 7.68
CA ALA A 38 -4.47 1.78 6.73
C ALA A 38 -4.01 3.08 7.40
N LEU A 39 -4.86 3.72 8.19
CA LEU A 39 -4.50 4.91 8.96
C LEU A 39 -3.38 4.63 9.98
N ALA A 40 -3.44 3.48 10.66
CA ALA A 40 -2.37 3.06 11.58
C ALA A 40 -1.04 2.84 10.84
N LEU A 41 -1.08 2.24 9.64
CA LEU A 41 0.10 2.09 8.79
C LEU A 41 0.67 3.45 8.36
N ALA A 42 -0.18 4.37 7.88
CA ALA A 42 0.27 5.70 7.46
C ALA A 42 0.96 6.46 8.60
N LYS A 43 0.41 6.38 9.82
CA LYS A 43 1.00 6.97 11.02
C LYS A 43 2.34 6.34 11.37
N LEU A 44 2.44 5.01 11.36
CA LEU A 44 3.70 4.29 11.57
C LEU A 44 4.78 4.76 10.59
N LEU A 45 4.43 4.89 9.30
CA LEU A 45 5.38 5.33 8.28
C LEU A 45 5.87 6.77 8.54
N GLN A 46 5.00 7.68 9.00
CA GLN A 46 5.42 9.04 9.37
C GLN A 46 6.33 9.06 10.60
N GLU A 47 6.02 8.28 11.64
CA GLU A 47 6.84 8.17 12.85
C GLU A 47 8.25 7.65 12.55
N GLN A 48 8.39 6.81 11.53
CA GLN A 48 9.68 6.31 11.03
C GLN A 48 10.40 7.29 10.09
N GLY A 49 9.84 8.49 9.85
CA GLY A 49 10.45 9.53 9.02
C GLY A 49 10.15 9.40 7.52
N TYR A 50 9.30 8.47 7.11
CA TYR A 50 8.85 8.37 5.72
C TYR A 50 7.76 9.42 5.46
N SER A 51 8.20 10.64 5.17
CA SER A 51 7.34 11.76 4.80
C SER A 51 7.43 12.00 3.29
N PRO A 52 6.33 12.37 2.61
CA PRO A 52 6.36 12.71 1.20
C PRO A 52 7.23 13.97 0.99
N SER A 53 8.50 13.76 0.66
CA SER A 53 9.26 14.81 -0.02
C SER A 53 8.76 14.85 -1.46
N ALA A 54 7.89 15.83 -1.73
CA ALA A 54 7.45 16.35 -3.02
C ALA A 54 7.29 15.34 -4.19
N LYS A 55 6.02 15.10 -4.55
CA LYS A 55 5.56 14.59 -5.85
C LYS A 55 6.30 13.34 -6.36
N GLY A 56 5.94 12.19 -5.81
CA GLY A 56 6.24 10.92 -6.44
C GLY A 56 5.43 10.72 -7.72
N GLU A 57 6.01 10.01 -8.69
CA GLU A 57 5.33 9.65 -9.92
C GLU A 57 4.04 8.88 -9.61
N PRO A 58 2.95 9.12 -10.38
CA PRO A 58 1.69 8.42 -10.18
C PRO A 58 1.91 6.92 -10.31
N ARG A 59 1.48 6.17 -9.29
CA ARG A 59 1.54 4.71 -9.33
C ARG A 59 0.48 4.18 -10.27
N TYR A 60 0.83 3.11 -10.96
CA TYR A 60 -0.11 2.33 -11.73
C TYR A 60 -1.01 1.53 -10.76
N GLU A 61 -2.31 1.78 -10.81
CA GLU A 61 -3.32 0.98 -10.11
C GLU A 61 -3.79 -0.14 -11.03
N TRP A 62 -3.66 -1.39 -10.56
CA TRP A 62 -4.17 -2.56 -11.29
C TRP A 62 -5.69 -2.64 -11.16
N ALA A 63 -6.40 -2.44 -12.27
CA ALA A 63 -7.86 -2.41 -12.36
C ALA A 63 -8.50 -3.80 -12.54
N GLY A 64 -7.71 -4.84 -12.84
CA GLY A 64 -8.20 -6.21 -12.99
C GLY A 64 -7.38 -7.07 -13.94
N PRO A 65 -7.77 -8.34 -14.14
CA PRO A 65 -7.01 -9.30 -14.97
C PRO A 65 -6.90 -8.89 -16.45
N ASP A 66 -7.81 -8.05 -16.94
CA ASP A 66 -7.77 -7.47 -18.29
C ASP A 66 -6.77 -6.30 -18.43
N ASP A 67 -6.23 -5.82 -17.30
CA ASP A 67 -5.31 -4.69 -17.24
C ASP A 67 -3.84 -5.11 -17.51
N LEU A 68 -3.60 -6.40 -17.77
CA LEU A 68 -2.29 -6.89 -18.16
C LEU A 68 -2.02 -6.56 -19.65
N PRO A 69 -0.86 -5.96 -20.00
CA PRO A 69 -0.51 -5.74 -21.39
C PRO A 69 -0.37 -7.09 -22.09
N THR A 70 -1.17 -7.30 -23.15
CA THR A 70 -1.05 -8.46 -24.02
C THR A 70 0.31 -8.43 -24.72
N PRO A 71 1.08 -9.54 -24.69
CA PRO A 71 2.30 -9.61 -25.47
C PRO A 71 1.91 -9.66 -26.95
N GLY A 72 2.41 -8.69 -27.72
CA GLY A 72 2.32 -8.65 -29.19
C GLY A 72 3.27 -9.62 -29.87
#